data_AF-A0A6L3F135-F1
#
_entry.id   AF-A0A6L3F135-F1
#
_cell.length_a   1.000
_cell.length_b   1.000
_cell.length_c   1.000
_cell.angle_alpha   90.00
_cell.angle_beta   90.00
_cell.angle_gamma   90.00
#
_symmetry.space_group_name_H-M   'P 1'
#
loop_
_entity.id
_entity.type
_entity.pdbx_description
1 polymer ?
#
loop_
_entity_poly.entity_id
_entity_poly.type
_entity_poly.pdbx_seq_one_letter_code
_entity_poly.pdbx_strand_id
1 'polypeptide(L)'
;MLQVLNIINNLSAKGVKITFVQQLELSTTGSHGKLLLAIYSYFAEAEREFISMRVKQGLTPTRAKGVKRGRPYKSSIYFWEQIIMINCGSYLESPPR
;
A
#
# COMPACT_ATOMS: atom_id res chain seq x y z
N MET A 1 4.48 9.58 -5.23
CA MET A 1 5.45 9.35 -6.33
C MET A 1 6.06 7.95 -6.40
N LEU A 2 6.10 7.16 -5.31
CA LEU A 2 6.76 5.83 -5.31
C LEU A 2 6.28 4.88 -6.43
N GLN A 3 4.97 4.85 -6.72
CA GLN A 3 4.44 4.02 -7.81
C GLN A 3 5.01 4.40 -9.19
N VAL A 4 5.16 5.69 -9.47
CA VAL A 4 5.68 6.17 -10.76
C VAL A 4 7.14 5.75 -10.93
N LEU A 5 7.95 5.91 -9.88
CA LEU A 5 9.35 5.46 -9.89
C LEU A 5 9.45 3.95 -10.12
N ASN A 6 8.61 3.15 -9.46
CA ASN A 6 8.60 1.69 -9.68
C ASN A 6 8.28 1.33 -11.13
N ILE A 7 7.34 2.03 -11.77
CA ILE A 7 7.02 1.84 -13.19
C ILE A 7 8.24 2.21 -14.05
N ILE A 8 8.86 3.36 -13.79
CA ILE A 8 10.06 3.81 -14.50
C ILE A 8 11.18 2.77 -14.37
N ASN A 9 11.47 2.28 -13.16
CA ASN A 9 12.50 1.27 -12.92
C ASN A 9 12.20 -0.05 -13.62
N ASN A 10 10.94 -0.52 -13.57
CA ASN A 10 10.53 -1.77 -14.24
C ASN A 10 10.66 -1.67 -15.77
N LEU A 11 10.31 -0.52 -16.34
CA LEU A 11 10.44 -0.27 -17.78
C LEU A 11 11.91 -0.10 -18.19
N SER A 12 12.70 0.61 -17.38
CA SER A 12 14.13 0.78 -17.60
C SER A 12 14.88 -0.56 -17.55
N ALA A 13 14.53 -1.44 -16.60
CA ALA A 13 15.08 -2.80 -16.52
C ALA A 13 14.77 -3.64 -17.78
N LYS A 14 13.68 -3.33 -18.49
CA LYS A 14 13.30 -3.95 -19.77
C LYS A 14 13.93 -3.24 -20.98
N GLY A 15 14.80 -2.26 -20.77
CA GLY A 15 15.44 -1.49 -21.84
C GLY A 15 14.54 -0.43 -22.48
N VAL A 16 13.38 -0.12 -21.89
CA VAL A 16 12.47 0.92 -22.40
C VAL A 16 12.98 2.29 -21.99
N LYS A 17 13.11 3.18 -22.96
CA LYS A 17 13.51 4.58 -22.78
C LYS A 17 12.30 5.45 -22.47
N ILE A 18 12.39 6.28 -21.43
CA ILE A 18 11.28 7.12 -20.96
C ILE A 18 11.65 8.59 -21.15
N THR A 19 10.79 9.29 -21.88
CA THR A 19 10.93 10.71 -22.21
C THR A 19 9.72 11.46 -21.70
N PHE A 20 9.93 12.58 -21.02
CA PHE A 20 8.84 13.47 -20.61
C PHE A 20 8.54 14.45 -21.72
N VAL A 21 7.26 14.60 -22.07
CA VAL A 21 6.82 15.47 -23.18
C VAL A 21 6.95 16.95 -22.83
N GLN A 22 6.63 17.32 -21.59
CA GLN A 22 6.62 18.72 -21.16
C GLN A 22 7.99 19.22 -20.70
N GLN A 23 8.83 18.34 -20.15
CA GLN A 23 10.18 18.67 -19.69
C GLN A 23 11.18 17.67 -20.26
N LEU A 24 11.64 17.91 -21.48
CA LEU A 24 12.61 17.02 -22.14
C LEU A 24 13.91 16.88 -21.33
N GLU A 25 14.38 17.96 -20.69
CA GLU A 25 15.60 17.98 -19.86
C GLU A 25 15.57 17.01 -18.67
N LEU A 26 14.37 16.63 -18.23
CA LEU A 26 14.15 15.69 -17.13
C LEU A 26 14.04 14.23 -17.61
N SER A 27 14.22 13.99 -18.91
CA SER A 27 14.08 12.67 -19.50
C SER A 27 15.24 11.74 -19.12
N THR A 28 14.91 10.46 -18.95
CA THR A 28 15.88 9.42 -18.57
C THR A 28 16.77 8.96 -19.74
N THR A 29 16.60 9.57 -20.91
CA THR A 29 17.29 9.23 -22.16
C THR A 29 18.64 9.91 -22.35
N GLY A 30 18.91 11.00 -21.63
CA GLY A 30 20.17 11.75 -21.72
C GLY A 30 21.33 11.10 -20.95
N SER A 31 22.54 11.65 -21.12
CA SER A 31 23.75 11.23 -20.38
C SER A 31 23.58 11.31 -18.86
N HIS A 32 22.76 12.25 -18.37
CA HIS A 32 22.45 12.47 -16.96
C HIS A 32 21.30 11.60 -16.42
N GLY A 33 20.72 10.70 -17.23
CA GLY A 33 19.53 9.92 -16.86
C GLY A 33 19.69 9.09 -15.58
N LYS A 34 20.88 8.50 -15.34
CA LYS A 34 21.17 7.75 -14.11
C LYS A 34 21.15 8.62 -12.85
N LEU A 35 21.66 9.86 -12.95
CA LEU A 35 21.64 10.82 -11.85
C LEU A 35 20.21 11.24 -11.53
N LEU A 36 19.43 11.58 -12.56
CA LEU A 36 18.02 11.94 -12.40
C LEU A 36 17.21 10.82 -11.73
N LEU A 37 17.46 9.56 -12.14
CA LEU A 37 16.81 8.39 -11.54
C LEU A 37 17.11 8.27 -10.03
N ALA A 38 18.36 8.53 -9.62
CA ALA A 38 18.74 8.53 -8.21
C ALA A 38 18.03 9.65 -7.42
N ILE A 39 17.94 10.86 -8.00
CA ILE A 39 17.22 11.99 -7.38
C ILE A 39 15.73 11.65 -7.22
N TYR A 40 15.09 11.08 -8.25
CA TYR A 40 13.69 10.65 -8.16
C TYR A 40 13.48 9.54 -7.15
N SER A 41 14.46 8.66 -6.97
CA SER A 41 14.43 7.62 -5.96
C SER A 41 14.40 8.21 -4.55
N TYR A 42 15.28 9.17 -4.29
CA TYR A 42 15.29 9.89 -3.02
C TYR A 42 13.97 10.63 -2.76
N PHE A 43 13.42 11.32 -3.76
CA PHE A 43 12.12 12.00 -3.59
C PHE A 43 10.97 11.04 -3.30
N ALA A 44 10.95 9.87 -3.94
CA ALA A 44 9.94 8.85 -3.67
C ALA A 44 10.01 8.31 -2.23
N GLU A 45 11.23 8.14 -1.70
CA GLU A 45 11.45 7.73 -0.31
C GLU A 45 11.03 8.82 0.68
N ALA A 46 11.46 10.05 0.46
CA ALA A 46 11.13 11.19 1.31
C ALA A 46 9.60 11.43 1.38
N GLU A 47 8.91 11.37 0.24
CA GLU A 47 7.45 11.52 0.22
C GLU A 47 6.73 10.39 0.99
N ARG A 48 7.22 9.15 0.87
CA ARG A 48 6.67 8.01 1.64
C ARG A 48 6.81 8.26 3.14
N GLU A 49 7.95 8.77 3.57
CA GLU A 49 8.19 9.13 4.97
C GLU A 49 7.26 10.28 5.41
N PHE A 50 7.11 11.33 4.61
CA PHE A 50 6.17 12.42 4.90
C PHE A 50 4.72 11.96 5.03
N ILE A 51 4.25 11.06 4.16
CA ILE A 51 2.91 10.48 4.26
C ILE A 51 2.77 9.67 5.56
N SER A 52 3.76 8.83 5.87
CA SER A 52 3.78 8.04 7.10
C SER A 52 3.71 8.91 8.37
N MET A 53 4.51 9.98 8.42
CA MET A 53 4.50 10.93 9.53
C MET A 53 3.12 11.58 9.70
N ARG A 54 2.52 12.08 8.61
CA ARG A 54 1.18 12.71 8.67
C ARG A 54 0.09 11.73 9.11
N VAL A 55 0.15 10.49 8.63
CA VAL A 55 -0.80 9.45 9.05
C VAL A 55 -0.65 9.15 10.55
N LYS A 56 0.58 9.04 11.07
CA LYS A 56 0.83 8.85 12.50
C LYS A 56 0.29 10.02 13.33
N GLN A 57 0.54 11.26 12.88
CA GLN A 57 0.01 12.47 13.53
C GLN A 57 -1.52 12.49 13.57
N GLY A 58 -2.20 12.14 12.48
CA GLY A 58 -3.66 12.01 12.45
C GLY A 58 -4.22 10.85 13.28
N LEU A 59 -3.42 9.80 13.48
CA LEU A 59 -3.76 8.65 14.32
C LEU A 59 -3.72 8.99 15.82
N THR A 60 -2.81 9.86 16.27
CA THR A 60 -2.65 10.25 17.69
C THR A 60 -3.95 10.71 18.36
N PRO A 61 -4.71 11.70 17.81
CA PRO A 61 -5.96 12.14 18.44
C PRO A 61 -7.05 11.06 18.38
N THR A 62 -7.07 10.24 17.33
CA THR A 62 -8.04 9.13 17.21
C THR A 62 -7.77 8.05 18.27
N ARG A 63 -6.48 7.77 18.54
CA ARG A 63 -6.06 6.85 19.60
C ARG A 63 -6.37 7.40 20.98
N ALA A 64 -6.14 8.70 21.22
CA ALA A 64 -6.51 9.35 22.48
C ALA A 64 -8.01 9.29 22.78
N LYS A 65 -8.85 9.29 21.74
CA LYS A 65 -10.31 9.08 21.83
C LYS A 65 -10.74 7.62 22.07
N GLY A 66 -9.79 6.67 22.16
CA GLY A 66 -10.08 5.26 22.45
C GLY A 66 -10.65 4.45 21.26
N VAL A 67 -10.63 5.00 20.04
CA VAL A 67 -11.18 4.30 18.86
C VAL A 67 -10.30 3.09 18.50
N LYS A 68 -10.85 1.87 18.61
CA LYS A 68 -10.18 0.63 18.19
C LYS A 68 -10.11 0.57 16.67
N ARG A 69 -8.88 0.56 16.13
CA ARG A 69 -8.59 0.34 14.70
C ARG A 69 -8.16 -1.11 14.45
N GLY A 70 -8.27 -1.55 13.20
CA GLY A 70 -7.91 -2.88 12.75
C GLY A 70 -9.12 -3.68 12.29
N ARG A 71 -8.88 -4.90 11.81
CA ARG A 71 -9.98 -5.82 11.48
C ARG A 71 -10.80 -6.07 12.75
N PRO A 72 -12.12 -5.83 12.75
CA PRO A 72 -12.94 -6.17 13.89
C PRO A 72 -12.79 -7.66 14.19
N TYR A 73 -12.67 -7.99 15.48
CA TYR A 73 -12.75 -9.37 15.91
C TYR A 73 -14.09 -9.92 15.41
N LYS A 74 -14.09 -11.04 14.67
CA LYS A 74 -15.35 -11.71 14.34
C LYS A 74 -16.04 -12.01 15.67
N SER A 75 -17.20 -11.39 15.90
CA SER A 75 -17.99 -11.67 17.09
C SER A 75 -18.19 -13.18 17.17
N SER A 76 -18.01 -13.74 18.37
CA SER A 76 -18.03 -15.18 18.60
C SER A 76 -19.40 -15.83 18.36
N ILE A 77 -20.38 -15.09 17.84
CA ILE A 77 -21.72 -15.58 17.51
C ILE A 77 -21.59 -16.76 16.52
N TYR A 78 -20.75 -16.65 15.49
CA TYR A 78 -20.44 -17.76 14.58
C TYR A 78 -19.33 -18.71 15.09
N PHE A 79 -18.66 -18.38 16.20
CA PHE A 79 -17.59 -19.22 16.76
C PHE A 79 -18.17 -20.34 17.60
N TRP A 80 -19.18 -20.03 18.43
CA TRP A 80 -19.90 -21.05 19.21
C TRP A 80 -20.75 -21.95 18.32
N GLU A 81 -21.41 -21.41 17.28
CA GLU A 81 -22.11 -22.24 16.29
C GLU A 81 -21.16 -23.20 15.57
N GLN A 82 -19.98 -22.76 15.14
CA GLN A 82 -19.00 -23.66 14.51
C GLN A 82 -18.46 -24.73 15.47
N ILE A 83 -18.22 -24.39 16.74
CA ILE A 83 -17.78 -25.37 17.76
C ILE A 83 -18.88 -26.39 18.08
N ILE A 84 -20.14 -25.96 18.14
CA ILE A 84 -21.30 -26.83 18.35
C ILE A 84 -21.50 -27.74 17.12
N MET A 85 -21.40 -27.19 15.90
CA MET A 85 -21.54 -27.95 14.65
C MET A 85 -20.48 -29.04 14.47
N ILE A 86 -19.24 -28.80 14.93
CA ILE A 86 -18.17 -29.81 14.91
C ILE A 86 -18.45 -30.97 15.88
N ASN A 87 -19.07 -30.70 17.03
CA ASN A 87 -19.41 -31.75 18.00
C ASN A 87 -20.75 -32.44 17.73
N CYS A 88 -21.66 -31.82 16.96
CA CYS A 88 -23.02 -32.32 16.74
C CYS A 88 -23.22 -33.05 15.40
N GLY A 89 -22.25 -33.00 14.47
CA GLY A 89 -22.23 -33.86 13.28
C GLY A 89 -23.33 -33.60 12.23
N SER A 90 -24.06 -32.48 12.29
CA SER A 90 -25.10 -32.14 11.31
C SER A 90 -24.72 -30.90 10.50
N TYR A 91 -24.33 -31.10 9.24
CA TYR A 91 -24.10 -30.02 8.28
C TYR A 91 -25.45 -29.56 7.71
N LEU A 92 -25.93 -28.37 8.09
CA LEU A 92 -26.94 -27.66 7.30
C LEU A 92 -26.33 -26.37 6.76
N GLU A 93 -26.70 -26.11 5.51
CA GLU A 93 -26.05 -25.25 4.53
C GLU A 93 -25.81 -23.80 5.02
N SER A 94 -24.69 -23.23 4.58
CA SER A 94 -24.25 -21.89 4.97
C SER A 94 -25.22 -20.80 4.47
N PRO A 95 -25.47 -19.72 5.25
CA PRO A 95 -26.30 -18.63 4.76
C PRO A 95 -25.58 -17.87 3.62
N PRO A 96 -26.31 -17.30 2.66
CA PRO A 96 -25.72 -16.60 1.53
C PRO A 96 -24.98 -15.34 1.97
N ARG A 97 -23.93 -15.03 1.20
CA ARG A 97 -22.94 -13.96 1.44
C ARG A 97 -23.54 -12.57 1.62
#